data_AF-A0A2V8U6G9-F1
#
_entry.id   AF-A0A2V8U6G9-F1
#
_cell.length_a   1.000
_cell.length_b   1.000
_cell.length_c   1.000
_cell.angle_alpha   90.00
_cell.angle_beta   90.00
_cell.angle_gamma   90.00
#
_symmetry.space_group_name_H-M   'P 1'
#
loop_
_entity.id
_entity.type
_entity.pdbx_description
1 polymer ?
#
loop_
_entity_poly.entity_id
_entity_poly.type
_entity_poly.pdbx_seq_one_letter_code
_entity_poly.pdbx_strand_id
1 'polypeptide(L)'
;MKIISAGDYLDVAQLGGVRLDLRVLAFTATASLATGLFFGLFPALKASRANVSDALKSSGREKVGSRHQTRARSLLVMTEIAFSLVLLAGSGLMIGSLVKLLDVNLGFNPQNVVTMRLSLPEARYSLRQAETLFRQLQERVRSLPGVHAVAITNQLPMSEVTANASFNVENRPANTNINVADTQLISPDYFRAMGISLFRGRFFTDNDANLPPASVIVNQTLARNVWPGVDPIGKRIRLRADAPWLSVVGVAADIKNHGSNVATKPEMYFLHSDQPFGIWADLRSMTLVVRTAVEPQQIVTAVRGQLRDLDPELPVF
;
A
#
# COMPACT_ATOMS: atom_id res chain seq x y z
N MET A 1 -12.87 4.30 10.10
CA MET A 1 -12.42 3.16 10.94
C MET A 1 -11.93 2.09 10.02
N LYS A 2 -10.63 2.03 9.75
CA LYS A 2 -10.06 1.05 8.81
C LYS A 2 -9.40 -0.09 9.60
N ILE A 3 -10.11 -1.20 9.74
CA ILE A 3 -9.48 -2.50 10.01
C ILE A 3 -8.80 -2.86 8.69
N ILE A 4 -7.48 -2.91 8.66
CA ILE A 4 -6.75 -3.19 7.42
C ILE A 4 -6.05 -4.53 7.58
N SER A 5 -6.77 -5.60 7.24
CA SER A 5 -6.14 -6.87 6.89
C SER A 5 -5.48 -6.69 5.51
N ALA A 6 -4.32 -7.32 5.28
CA ALA A 6 -3.65 -7.28 3.98
C ALA A 6 -4.54 -7.80 2.83
N GLY A 7 -5.58 -8.58 3.13
CA GLY A 7 -6.60 -9.01 2.17
C GLY A 7 -7.60 -7.90 1.77
N ASP A 8 -7.81 -6.88 2.61
CA ASP A 8 -8.80 -5.82 2.38
C ASP A 8 -8.25 -4.68 1.50
N TYR A 9 -6.94 -4.58 1.29
CA TYR A 9 -6.37 -3.59 0.38
C TYR A 9 -6.80 -3.80 -1.08
N LEU A 10 -7.11 -5.04 -1.47
CA LEU A 10 -7.51 -5.35 -2.84
C LEU A 10 -8.98 -5.06 -3.11
N ASP A 11 -9.85 -5.09 -2.08
CA ASP A 11 -11.30 -4.93 -2.28
C ASP A 11 -11.80 -3.48 -2.09
N VAL A 12 -11.26 -2.68 -1.15
CA VAL A 12 -11.86 -1.34 -0.86
C VAL A 12 -11.13 -0.15 -1.48
N ALA A 13 -9.86 -0.28 -1.90
CA ALA A 13 -9.14 0.83 -2.52
C ALA A 13 -9.47 1.03 -4.02
N GLN A 14 -10.10 0.05 -4.67
CA GLN A 14 -10.53 0.14 -6.08
C GLN A 14 -12.04 0.36 -6.29
N LEU A 15 -12.87 0.34 -5.23
CA LEU A 15 -14.33 0.47 -5.36
C LEU A 15 -14.87 1.89 -5.08
N GLY A 16 -14.02 2.90 -4.86
CA GLY A 16 -14.40 4.31 -4.71
C GLY A 16 -14.88 5.00 -6.01
N GLY A 17 -15.05 4.24 -7.08
CA GLY A 17 -15.43 4.76 -8.38
C GLY A 17 -16.00 3.71 -9.34
N VAL A 18 -16.57 2.61 -8.85
CA VAL A 18 -17.40 1.75 -9.72
C VAL A 18 -18.77 2.41 -9.87
N ARG A 19 -18.77 3.56 -10.55
CA ARG A 19 -19.98 4.01 -11.23
C ARG A 19 -20.24 3.00 -12.32
N LEU A 20 -21.46 2.47 -12.39
CA LEU A 20 -21.95 1.80 -13.58
C LEU A 20 -21.80 2.79 -14.74
N ASP A 21 -20.71 2.65 -15.50
CA ASP A 21 -20.48 3.47 -16.67
C ASP A 21 -21.50 3.01 -17.71
N LEU A 22 -22.57 3.80 -17.87
CA LEU A 22 -23.61 3.54 -18.87
C LEU A 22 -23.02 3.36 -20.27
N ARG A 23 -21.85 3.94 -20.57
CA ARG A 23 -21.16 3.73 -21.85
C ARG A 23 -20.59 2.33 -21.95
N VAL A 24 -19.98 1.82 -20.88
CA VAL A 24 -19.49 0.44 -20.82
C VAL A 24 -20.67 -0.53 -20.87
N LEU A 25 -21.74 -0.25 -20.13
CA LEU A 25 -22.93 -1.10 -20.08
C LEU A 25 -23.66 -1.13 -21.44
N ALA A 26 -23.86 0.03 -22.06
CA ALA A 26 -24.41 0.12 -23.41
C ALA A 26 -23.50 -0.58 -24.42
N PHE A 27 -22.18 -0.37 -24.35
CA PHE A 27 -21.22 -1.05 -25.22
C PHE A 27 -21.30 -2.57 -25.07
N THR A 28 -21.29 -3.11 -23.84
CA THR A 28 -21.44 -4.55 -23.60
C THR A 28 -22.80 -5.08 -24.04
N ALA A 29 -23.88 -4.32 -23.85
CA ALA A 29 -25.22 -4.72 -24.29
C ALA A 29 -25.33 -4.75 -25.82
N THR A 30 -24.82 -3.72 -26.50
CA THR A 30 -24.76 -3.65 -27.97
C THR A 30 -23.85 -4.73 -28.53
N ALA A 31 -22.68 -4.97 -27.92
CA ALA A 31 -21.78 -6.04 -28.33
C ALA A 31 -22.41 -7.42 -28.15
N SER A 32 -23.11 -7.67 -27.03
CA SER A 32 -23.81 -8.94 -26.77
C SER A 32 -24.95 -9.17 -27.75
N LEU A 33 -25.77 -8.13 -27.99
CA LEU A 33 -26.85 -8.18 -28.98
C LEU A 33 -26.32 -8.39 -30.40
N ALA A 34 -25.27 -7.65 -30.79
CA ALA A 34 -24.63 -7.81 -32.08
C ALA A 34 -24.08 -9.23 -32.24
N THR A 35 -23.40 -9.76 -31.22
CA THR A 35 -22.87 -11.14 -31.23
C THR A 35 -24.02 -12.16 -31.37
N GLY A 36 -25.08 -12.03 -30.58
CA GLY A 36 -26.26 -12.89 -30.69
C GLY A 36 -26.96 -12.82 -32.06
N LEU A 37 -27.08 -11.62 -32.64
CA LEU A 37 -27.62 -11.41 -33.99
C LEU A 37 -26.69 -12.01 -35.06
N PHE A 38 -25.38 -11.75 -35.02
CA PHE A 38 -24.44 -12.27 -36.01
C PHE A 38 -24.38 -13.81 -35.99
N PHE A 39 -24.31 -14.42 -34.82
CA PHE A 39 -24.18 -15.88 -34.69
C PHE A 39 -25.52 -16.62 -34.70
N GLY A 40 -26.64 -15.98 -34.37
CA GLY A 40 -27.99 -16.57 -34.40
C GLY A 40 -28.72 -16.40 -35.74
N LEU A 41 -28.59 -15.25 -36.40
CA LEU A 41 -29.32 -14.96 -37.63
C LEU A 41 -28.70 -15.67 -38.85
N PHE A 42 -27.38 -15.86 -38.85
CA PHE A 42 -26.65 -16.53 -39.93
C PHE A 42 -27.04 -18.02 -40.12
N PRO A 43 -27.11 -18.87 -39.08
CA PRO A 43 -27.61 -20.24 -39.21
C PRO A 43 -29.13 -20.30 -39.48
N ALA A 44 -29.92 -19.37 -38.92
CA ALA A 44 -31.37 -19.33 -39.15
C ALA A 44 -31.72 -19.05 -40.62
N LEU A 45 -31.02 -18.11 -41.27
CA LEU A 45 -31.21 -17.81 -42.70
C LEU A 45 -30.71 -18.95 -43.60
N LYS A 46 -29.64 -19.67 -43.20
CA LYS A 46 -29.18 -20.86 -43.93
C LYS A 46 -30.15 -22.03 -43.80
N ALA A 47 -30.76 -22.24 -42.64
CA ALA A 47 -31.77 -23.28 -42.42
C ALA A 47 -33.07 -22.97 -43.18
N SER A 48 -33.49 -21.70 -43.25
CA SER A 48 -34.66 -21.26 -44.01
C SER A 48 -34.53 -21.44 -45.53
N ARG A 49 -33.31 -21.39 -46.07
CA ARG A 49 -33.02 -21.59 -47.51
C ARG A 49 -32.72 -23.05 -47.88
N ALA A 50 -32.62 -23.96 -46.92
CA ALA A 50 -32.46 -25.38 -47.21
C ALA A 50 -33.84 -25.93 -47.64
N ASN A 51 -34.05 -26.05 -48.95
CA ASN A 51 -35.26 -26.62 -49.54
C ASN A 51 -35.51 -28.02 -48.97
N VAL A 52 -36.51 -28.14 -48.09
CA VAL A 52 -36.94 -29.39 -47.43
C VAL A 52 -37.36 -30.45 -48.47
N SER A 53 -37.74 -30.02 -49.67
CA SER A 53 -38.09 -30.89 -50.81
C SER A 53 -36.90 -31.61 -51.46
N ASP A 54 -35.67 -31.11 -51.33
CA ASP A 54 -34.45 -31.79 -51.82
C ASP A 54 -33.86 -32.77 -50.80
N ALA A 55 -34.15 -32.58 -49.51
CA ALA A 55 -33.69 -33.45 -48.43
C ALA A 55 -34.37 -34.84 -48.50
N LEU A 56 -35.65 -34.89 -48.88
CA LEU A 56 -36.43 -36.14 -48.98
C LEU A 56 -36.16 -36.96 -50.25
N LYS A 57 -35.58 -36.36 -51.31
CA LYS A 57 -35.18 -37.07 -52.55
C LYS A 57 -33.76 -37.66 -52.50
N SER A 58 -33.02 -37.45 -51.41
CA SER A 58 -31.58 -37.77 -51.34
C SER A 58 -31.21 -38.90 -50.37
N SER A 59 -32.17 -39.75 -50.00
CA SER A 59 -32.01 -40.87 -49.05
C SER A 59 -31.11 -42.02 -49.53
N GLY A 60 -30.44 -41.92 -50.67
CA GLY A 60 -29.74 -43.05 -51.30
C GLY A 60 -28.32 -42.79 -51.82
N ARG A 61 -27.73 -41.62 -51.61
CA ARG A 61 -26.32 -41.38 -51.94
C ARG A 61 -25.68 -40.59 -50.82
N GLU A 62 -24.55 -41.09 -50.32
CA GLU A 62 -23.61 -40.40 -49.44
C GLU A 62 -23.30 -38.99 -49.98
N LYS A 63 -24.15 -38.02 -49.69
CA LYS A 63 -23.85 -36.62 -49.90
C LYS A 63 -23.00 -36.21 -48.72
N VAL A 64 -21.70 -36.36 -48.90
CA VAL A 64 -20.64 -35.56 -48.27
C VAL A 64 -21.23 -34.19 -47.95
N GLY A 65 -21.55 -33.97 -46.66
CA GLY A 65 -22.11 -32.70 -46.19
C GLY A 65 -21.29 -31.58 -46.81
N SER A 66 -21.98 -30.67 -47.52
CA SER A 66 -21.34 -29.74 -48.46
C SER A 66 -20.05 -29.17 -47.86
N ARG A 67 -18.92 -29.29 -48.57
CA ARG A 67 -17.60 -28.79 -48.12
C ARG A 67 -17.66 -27.37 -47.53
N HIS A 68 -18.64 -26.56 -47.96
CA HIS A 68 -18.93 -25.24 -47.43
C HIS A 68 -19.52 -25.21 -46.01
N GLN A 69 -20.42 -26.13 -45.65
CA GLN A 69 -21.00 -26.23 -44.31
C GLN A 69 -19.98 -26.75 -43.29
N THR A 70 -19.16 -27.73 -43.68
CA THR A 70 -18.06 -28.23 -42.84
C THR A 70 -17.00 -27.15 -42.63
N ARG A 71 -16.61 -26.40 -43.67
CA ARG A 71 -15.66 -25.27 -43.55
C ARG A 71 -16.17 -24.14 -42.65
N ALA A 72 -17.46 -23.79 -42.74
CA ALA A 72 -18.04 -22.76 -41.87
C ALA A 72 -18.02 -23.19 -40.39
N ARG A 73 -18.34 -24.47 -40.10
CA ARG A 73 -18.27 -25.01 -38.74
C ARG A 73 -16.83 -25.07 -38.22
N SER A 74 -15.87 -25.48 -39.06
CA SER A 74 -14.46 -25.48 -38.70
C SER A 74 -13.90 -24.08 -38.43
N LEU A 75 -14.34 -23.06 -39.16
CA LEU A 75 -13.96 -21.66 -38.91
C LEU A 75 -14.50 -21.14 -37.57
N LEU A 76 -15.75 -21.46 -37.24
CA LEU A 76 -16.34 -21.10 -35.95
C LEU A 76 -15.56 -21.73 -34.79
N VAL A 77 -15.26 -23.04 -34.89
CA VAL A 77 -14.49 -23.77 -33.87
C VAL A 77 -13.06 -23.23 -33.75
N MET A 78 -12.38 -22.92 -34.86
CA MET A 78 -11.05 -22.29 -34.81
C MET A 78 -11.07 -20.92 -34.14
N THR A 79 -12.11 -20.13 -34.39
CA THR A 79 -12.26 -18.79 -33.78
C THR A 79 -12.53 -18.90 -32.29
N GLU A 80 -13.39 -19.83 -31.88
CA GLU A 80 -13.68 -20.12 -30.47
C GLU A 80 -12.43 -20.59 -29.71
N ILE A 81 -11.66 -21.50 -30.29
CA ILE A 81 -10.39 -21.98 -29.69
C ILE A 81 -9.39 -20.84 -29.61
N ALA A 82 -9.27 -20.00 -30.65
CA ALA A 82 -8.39 -18.84 -30.64
C ALA A 82 -8.77 -17.85 -29.53
N PHE A 83 -10.05 -17.51 -29.39
CA PHE A 83 -10.53 -16.65 -28.30
C PHE A 83 -10.29 -17.27 -26.93
N SER A 84 -10.54 -18.58 -26.78
CA SER A 84 -10.29 -19.28 -25.52
C SER A 84 -8.82 -19.26 -25.12
N LEU A 85 -7.90 -19.44 -26.08
CA LEU A 85 -6.46 -19.36 -25.85
C LEU A 85 -6.01 -17.93 -25.49
N VAL A 86 -6.56 -16.91 -26.16
CA VAL A 86 -6.28 -15.50 -25.83
C VAL A 86 -6.77 -15.16 -24.42
N LEU A 87 -7.98 -15.56 -24.06
CA LEU A 87 -8.51 -15.36 -22.70
C LEU A 87 -7.68 -16.11 -21.65
N LEU A 88 -7.35 -17.37 -21.91
CA LEU A 88 -6.52 -18.17 -21.01
C LEU A 88 -5.13 -17.56 -20.80
N ALA A 89 -4.48 -17.12 -21.89
CA ALA A 89 -3.19 -16.44 -21.81
C ALA A 89 -3.29 -15.10 -21.06
N GLY A 90 -4.33 -14.30 -21.33
CA GLY A 90 -4.59 -13.04 -20.63
C GLY A 90 -4.82 -13.23 -19.13
N SER A 91 -5.66 -14.20 -18.74
CA SER A 91 -5.89 -14.55 -17.33
C SER A 91 -4.63 -15.08 -16.65
N GLY A 92 -3.85 -15.93 -17.33
CA GLY A 92 -2.59 -16.46 -16.80
C GLY A 92 -1.55 -15.35 -16.54
N LEU A 93 -1.42 -14.39 -17.46
CA LEU A 93 -0.57 -13.23 -17.28
C LEU A 93 -1.05 -12.32 -16.14
N MET A 94 -2.36 -12.10 -16.02
CA MET A 94 -2.94 -11.30 -14.94
C MET A 94 -2.68 -11.92 -13.56
N ILE A 95 -2.88 -13.23 -13.43
CA ILE A 95 -2.55 -13.98 -12.19
C ILE A 95 -1.06 -13.92 -11.91
N GLY A 96 -0.21 -14.17 -12.91
CA GLY A 96 1.25 -14.11 -12.75
C GLY A 96 1.75 -12.71 -12.36
N SER A 97 1.14 -11.66 -12.91
CA SER A 97 1.40 -10.27 -12.53
C SER A 97 1.00 -9.99 -11.08
N LEU A 98 -0.19 -10.45 -10.68
CA LEU A 98 -0.67 -10.32 -9.31
C LEU A 98 0.24 -11.04 -8.30
N VAL A 99 0.66 -12.27 -8.60
CA VAL A 99 1.61 -13.03 -7.75
C VAL A 99 2.93 -12.27 -7.59
N LYS A 100 3.47 -11.71 -8.68
CA LYS A 100 4.69 -10.90 -8.61
C LYS A 100 4.51 -9.62 -7.81
N LEU A 101 3.33 -8.99 -7.87
CA LEU A 101 3.02 -7.81 -7.05
C LEU A 101 2.92 -8.14 -5.57
N LEU A 102 2.41 -9.33 -5.22
CA LEU A 102 2.30 -9.80 -3.84
C LEU A 102 3.65 -10.22 -3.24
N ASP A 103 4.60 -10.65 -4.06
CA ASP A 103 5.93 -11.13 -3.63
C ASP A 103 7.02 -10.03 -3.66
N VAL A 104 6.64 -8.77 -3.94
CA VAL A 104 7.62 -7.66 -3.87
C VAL A 104 8.05 -7.46 -2.42
N ASN A 105 9.36 -7.49 -2.17
CA ASN A 105 9.91 -7.11 -0.89
C ASN A 105 9.64 -5.62 -0.61
N LEU A 106 8.69 -5.36 0.28
CA LEU A 106 8.26 -4.01 0.64
C LEU A 106 9.24 -3.30 1.60
N GLY A 107 10.18 -4.04 2.19
CA GLY A 107 11.07 -3.57 3.26
C GLY A 107 10.44 -3.55 4.66
N PHE A 108 9.16 -3.90 4.78
CA PHE A 108 8.41 -4.03 6.03
C PHE A 108 7.45 -5.23 5.97
N ASN A 109 6.96 -5.68 7.13
CA ASN A 109 6.03 -6.82 7.21
C ASN A 109 4.62 -6.37 7.66
N PRO A 110 3.63 -6.33 6.75
CA PRO A 110 2.26 -5.96 7.08
C PRO A 110 1.47 -7.06 7.81
N GLN A 111 1.97 -8.31 7.88
CA GLN A 111 1.25 -9.41 8.50
C GLN A 111 1.10 -9.18 10.01
N ASN A 112 -0.11 -9.43 10.51
CA ASN A 112 -0.53 -9.27 11.90
C ASN A 112 -0.23 -7.88 12.49
N VAL A 113 -0.40 -6.84 11.65
CA VAL A 113 -0.31 -5.44 12.07
C VAL A 113 -1.70 -4.81 12.00
N VAL A 114 -2.15 -4.23 13.11
CA VAL A 114 -3.36 -3.42 13.20
C VAL A 114 -2.96 -1.96 13.22
N THR A 115 -3.59 -1.15 12.37
CA THR A 115 -3.36 0.29 12.35
C THR A 115 -4.65 1.04 12.70
N MET A 116 -4.55 2.11 13.46
CA MET A 116 -5.69 2.95 13.83
C MET A 116 -5.30 4.41 13.77
N ARG A 117 -6.01 5.19 12.95
CA ARG A 117 -5.74 6.63 12.82
C ARG A 117 -6.50 7.38 13.90
N LEU A 118 -5.78 8.22 14.63
CA LEU A 118 -6.28 9.04 15.71
C LEU A 118 -6.13 10.50 15.31
N SER A 119 -7.24 11.23 15.33
CA SER A 119 -7.27 12.66 15.05
C SER A 119 -7.86 13.37 16.26
N LEU A 120 -7.02 14.08 16.99
CA LEU A 120 -7.39 14.82 18.20
C LEU A 120 -7.89 16.21 17.80
N PRO A 121 -9.08 16.65 18.25
CA PRO A 121 -9.59 17.97 17.93
C PRO A 121 -8.68 19.08 18.45
N GLU A 122 -8.25 19.99 17.57
CA GLU A 122 -7.39 21.12 17.90
C GLU A 122 -7.93 21.97 19.06
N ALA A 123 -9.26 22.13 19.12
CA ALA A 123 -9.94 22.93 20.13
C ALA A 123 -9.87 22.32 21.55
N ARG A 124 -9.59 21.02 21.68
CA ARG A 124 -9.55 20.31 22.97
C ARG A 124 -8.14 19.87 23.38
N TYR A 125 -7.26 19.64 22.41
CA TYR A 125 -5.95 19.07 22.65
C TYR A 125 -4.83 20.02 22.23
N SER A 126 -4.08 20.51 23.21
CA SER A 126 -2.74 21.07 22.97
C SER A 126 -1.77 19.97 22.53
N LEU A 127 -0.67 20.34 21.86
CA LEU A 127 0.37 19.39 21.43
C LEU A 127 0.92 18.55 22.60
N ARG A 128 1.11 19.16 23.78
CA ARG A 128 1.57 18.46 24.99
C ARG A 128 0.53 17.45 25.50
N GLN A 129 -0.76 17.81 25.47
CA GLN A 129 -1.84 16.88 25.85
C GLN A 129 -1.94 15.72 24.87
N ALA A 130 -1.81 15.98 23.56
CA ALA A 130 -1.76 14.96 22.53
C ALA A 130 -0.62 13.96 22.79
N GLU A 131 0.61 14.46 22.99
CA GLU A 131 1.78 13.62 23.29
C GLU A 131 1.56 12.77 24.56
N THR A 132 0.96 13.36 25.60
CA THR A 132 0.66 12.65 26.85
C THR A 132 -0.36 11.54 26.64
N LEU A 133 -1.45 11.81 25.90
CA LEU A 133 -2.47 10.82 25.56
C LEU A 133 -1.87 9.66 24.76
N PHE A 134 -1.05 9.98 23.75
CA PHE A 134 -0.40 8.97 22.91
C PHE A 134 0.59 8.10 23.68
N ARG A 135 1.31 8.66 24.66
CA ARG A 135 2.17 7.90 25.57
C ARG A 135 1.37 6.93 26.43
N GLN A 136 0.31 7.42 27.08
CA GLN A 136 -0.57 6.61 27.94
C GLN A 136 -1.28 5.50 27.13
N LEU A 137 -1.73 5.80 25.92
CA LEU A 137 -2.34 4.82 25.03
C LEU A 137 -1.34 3.73 24.64
N GLN A 138 -0.11 4.08 24.28
CA GLN A 138 0.94 3.11 23.96
C GLN A 138 1.21 2.17 25.16
N GLU A 139 1.35 2.73 26.36
CA GLU A 139 1.58 1.95 27.59
C GLU A 139 0.44 0.96 27.87
N ARG A 140 -0.81 1.43 27.79
CA ARG A 140 -2.01 0.58 27.99
C ARG A 140 -2.11 -0.51 26.93
N VAL A 141 -1.95 -0.17 25.65
CA VAL A 141 -2.06 -1.15 24.56
C VAL A 141 -0.91 -2.16 24.62
N ARG A 142 0.29 -1.75 25.02
CA ARG A 142 1.44 -2.65 25.19
C ARG A 142 1.19 -3.71 26.28
N SER A 143 0.35 -3.41 27.26
CA SER A 143 -0.02 -4.36 28.33
C SER A 143 -1.09 -5.39 27.92
N LEU A 144 -1.70 -5.24 26.74
CA LEU A 144 -2.75 -6.16 26.28
C LEU A 144 -2.16 -7.53 25.90
N PRO A 145 -2.84 -8.65 26.24
CA PRO A 145 -2.42 -9.98 25.83
C PRO A 145 -2.32 -10.11 24.30
N GLY A 146 -1.24 -10.73 23.82
CA GLY A 146 -1.01 -10.97 22.39
C GLY A 146 -0.38 -9.81 21.62
N VAL A 147 -0.17 -8.65 22.25
CA VAL A 147 0.55 -7.52 21.66
C VAL A 147 2.06 -7.73 21.76
N HIS A 148 2.76 -7.65 20.64
CA HIS A 148 4.22 -7.79 20.56
C HIS A 148 4.95 -6.45 20.52
N ALA A 149 4.37 -5.47 19.81
CA ALA A 149 4.95 -4.13 19.71
C ALA A 149 3.84 -3.12 19.41
N VAL A 150 3.98 -1.93 19.97
CA VAL A 150 3.06 -0.81 19.75
C VAL A 150 3.89 0.40 19.37
N ALA A 151 3.46 1.10 18.35
CA ALA A 151 4.12 2.30 17.90
C ALA A 151 3.13 3.35 17.42
N ILE A 152 3.62 4.59 17.30
CA ILE A 152 2.87 5.69 16.72
C ILE A 152 3.71 6.31 15.61
N THR A 153 3.06 6.69 14.52
CA THR A 153 3.69 7.40 13.43
C THR A 153 2.75 8.40 12.78
N ASN A 154 3.28 9.46 12.19
CA ASN A 154 2.48 10.39 11.38
C ASN A 154 2.12 9.83 10.00
N GLN A 155 2.81 8.78 9.53
CA GLN A 155 2.65 8.25 8.18
C GLN A 155 2.84 6.73 8.14
N LEU A 156 2.02 6.01 7.39
CA LEU A 156 2.23 4.58 7.14
C LEU A 156 3.00 4.38 5.83
N PRO A 157 3.75 3.28 5.68
CA PRO A 157 4.27 2.93 4.38
C PRO A 157 3.15 2.73 3.37
N MET A 158 3.42 3.05 2.10
CA MET A 158 2.44 3.01 1.01
C MET A 158 1.24 3.95 1.18
N SER A 159 1.23 4.84 2.19
CA SER A 159 0.31 5.97 2.22
C SER A 159 0.89 7.18 1.48
N GLU A 160 0.05 8.16 1.20
CA GLU A 160 0.52 9.44 0.66
C GLU A 160 1.63 10.02 1.55
N VAL A 161 2.76 10.39 0.94
CA VAL A 161 3.90 10.97 1.66
C VAL A 161 3.60 12.44 1.91
N THR A 162 3.46 12.80 3.18
CA THR A 162 2.95 14.13 3.57
C THR A 162 4.03 15.14 3.87
N ALA A 163 5.29 14.70 4.07
CA ALA A 163 6.37 15.59 4.47
C ALA A 163 7.72 15.19 3.89
N ASN A 164 8.42 16.18 3.34
CA ASN A 164 9.83 16.13 3.01
C ASN A 164 10.52 17.38 3.54
N ALA A 165 11.83 17.27 3.76
CA ALA A 165 12.64 18.38 4.22
C ALA A 165 13.96 18.42 3.45
N SER A 166 14.43 19.64 3.21
CA SER A 166 15.80 19.85 2.82
C SER A 166 16.74 19.59 4.00
N PHE A 167 17.98 19.19 3.74
CA PHE A 167 18.98 19.02 4.79
C PHE A 167 20.40 19.32 4.30
N ASN A 168 21.22 19.73 5.27
CA ASN A 168 22.65 19.94 5.12
C ASN A 168 23.41 18.82 5.81
N VAL A 169 24.57 18.49 5.26
CA VAL A 169 25.49 17.47 5.77
C VAL A 169 26.71 18.19 6.33
N GLU A 170 27.17 17.77 7.50
CA GLU A 170 28.35 18.36 8.12
C GLU A 170 29.59 18.25 7.21
N ASN A 171 30.44 19.29 7.23
CA ASN A 171 31.66 19.39 6.43
C ASN A 171 31.44 19.31 4.91
N ARG A 172 30.23 19.59 4.43
CA ARG A 172 29.96 19.82 3.02
C ARG A 172 29.54 21.27 2.81
N PRO A 173 30.04 21.94 1.75
CA PRO A 173 29.47 23.22 1.35
C PRO A 173 27.97 23.02 1.12
N ALA A 174 27.16 24.01 1.51
CA ALA A 174 25.75 24.03 1.16
C ALA A 174 25.66 23.98 -0.37
N ASN A 175 25.32 22.80 -0.89
CA ASN A 175 25.42 22.49 -2.30
C ASN A 175 24.35 23.28 -3.08
N THR A 176 24.59 23.62 -4.34
CA THR A 176 23.57 24.23 -5.22
C THR A 176 22.38 23.28 -5.43
N ASN A 177 22.60 21.97 -5.23
CA ASN A 177 21.57 20.94 -5.18
C ASN A 177 21.10 20.72 -3.74
N ILE A 178 19.85 21.11 -3.47
CA ILE A 178 19.17 20.91 -2.20
C ILE A 178 19.01 19.40 -1.97
N ASN A 179 19.66 18.84 -0.94
CA ASN A 179 19.37 17.46 -0.54
C ASN A 179 17.98 17.44 0.08
N VAL A 180 17.11 16.57 -0.43
CA VAL A 180 15.75 16.39 0.09
C VAL A 180 15.59 14.95 0.52
N ALA A 181 15.00 14.75 1.69
CA ALA A 181 14.56 13.43 2.15
C ALA A 181 13.13 13.52 2.67
N ASP A 182 12.39 12.43 2.53
CA ASP A 182 11.10 12.31 3.19
C ASP A 182 11.33 12.22 4.71
N THR A 183 10.43 12.83 5.47
CA THR A 183 10.58 12.93 6.93
C THR A 183 9.42 12.27 7.63
N GLN A 184 9.72 11.41 8.60
CA GLN A 184 8.71 10.67 9.32
C GLN A 184 8.90 10.81 10.84
N LEU A 185 7.80 11.09 11.54
CA LEU A 185 7.77 11.04 13.00
C LEU A 185 7.35 9.65 13.44
N ILE A 186 8.12 9.07 14.35
CA ILE A 186 7.92 7.72 14.84
C ILE A 186 8.10 7.64 16.36
N SER A 187 7.49 6.65 17.00
CA SER A 187 7.87 6.21 18.34
C SER A 187 9.03 5.21 18.27
N PRO A 188 9.76 4.97 19.39
CA PRO A 188 10.92 4.07 19.41
C PRO A 188 10.66 2.67 18.83
N ASP A 189 9.49 2.10 19.10
CA ASP A 189 9.13 0.74 18.70
C ASP A 189 8.61 0.64 17.25
N TYR A 190 8.57 1.73 16.48
CA TYR A 190 8.00 1.75 15.13
C TYR A 190 8.61 0.70 14.19
N PHE A 191 9.94 0.62 14.12
CA PHE A 191 10.59 -0.37 13.25
C PHE A 191 10.26 -1.80 13.65
N ARG A 192 10.14 -2.09 14.96
CA ARG A 192 9.72 -3.40 15.47
C ARG A 192 8.25 -3.68 15.14
N ALA A 193 7.37 -2.70 15.34
CA ALA A 193 5.94 -2.81 15.02
C ALA A 193 5.71 -3.02 13.52
N MET A 194 6.51 -2.38 12.65
CA MET A 194 6.42 -2.54 11.19
C MET A 194 7.27 -3.70 10.64
N GLY A 195 8.11 -4.34 11.46
CA GLY A 195 8.99 -5.42 11.01
C GLY A 195 10.07 -4.94 10.03
N ILE A 196 10.55 -3.71 10.21
CA ILE A 196 11.61 -3.10 9.42
C ILE A 196 12.96 -3.43 10.08
N SER A 197 13.87 -4.01 9.32
CA SER A 197 15.19 -4.39 9.82
C SER A 197 16.11 -3.20 9.95
N LEU A 198 16.97 -3.23 10.98
CA LEU A 198 18.09 -2.31 11.12
C LEU A 198 19.29 -2.85 10.35
N PHE A 199 19.89 -2.01 9.52
CA PHE A 199 21.10 -2.35 8.78
C PHE A 199 22.37 -2.04 9.58
N ARG A 200 22.41 -0.89 10.25
CA ARG A 200 23.56 -0.44 11.06
C ARG A 200 23.09 0.42 12.25
N GLY A 201 23.92 0.47 13.30
CA GLY A 201 23.68 1.31 14.47
C GLY A 201 22.65 0.72 15.43
N ARG A 202 21.75 1.56 15.94
CA ARG A 202 20.67 1.17 16.87
C ARG A 202 19.34 1.83 16.51
N PHE A 203 18.26 1.28 17.06
CA PHE A 203 16.96 1.96 17.09
C PHE A 203 16.96 3.08 18.14
N PHE A 204 15.94 3.93 18.05
CA PHE A 204 15.65 4.90 19.09
C PHE A 204 15.26 4.22 20.41
N THR A 205 15.47 4.94 21.50
CA THR A 205 15.10 4.61 22.87
C THR A 205 14.40 5.81 23.48
N ASP A 206 13.66 5.62 24.59
CA ASP A 206 12.98 6.74 25.26
C ASP A 206 13.94 7.82 25.78
N ASN A 207 15.22 7.48 25.98
CA ASN A 207 16.25 8.43 26.41
C ASN A 207 16.68 9.40 25.31
N ASP A 208 16.51 9.02 24.04
CA ASP A 208 16.94 9.85 22.90
C ASP A 208 16.08 11.11 22.74
N ALA A 209 14.89 11.14 23.34
CA ALA A 209 14.00 12.30 23.32
C ALA A 209 14.54 13.50 24.13
N ASN A 210 15.47 13.27 25.07
CA ASN A 210 15.91 14.29 26.03
C ASN A 210 17.43 14.56 25.99
N LEU A 211 18.17 13.91 25.10
CA LEU A 211 19.64 13.95 25.09
C LEU A 211 20.18 14.64 23.84
N PRO A 212 20.75 15.85 23.95
CA PRO A 212 21.54 16.43 22.87
C PRO A 212 22.88 15.68 22.68
N PRO A 213 23.36 15.51 21.43
CA PRO A 213 22.73 15.95 20.18
C PRO A 213 21.53 15.08 19.82
N ALA A 214 20.45 15.74 19.36
CA ALA A 214 19.24 15.05 18.93
C ALA A 214 19.56 14.01 17.85
N SER A 215 18.89 12.87 17.93
CA SER A 215 19.23 11.68 17.14
C SER A 215 18.35 11.56 15.91
N VAL A 216 18.91 11.03 14.82
CA VAL A 216 18.16 10.72 13.59
C VAL A 216 18.50 9.31 13.12
N ILE A 217 17.50 8.60 12.61
CA ILE A 217 17.70 7.35 11.87
C ILE A 217 17.44 7.65 10.39
N VAL A 218 18.26 7.09 9.51
CA VAL A 218 18.14 7.29 8.06
C VAL A 218 17.92 5.95 7.37
N ASN A 219 17.37 5.93 6.16
CA ASN A 219 17.34 4.69 5.38
C ASN A 219 18.68 4.41 4.66
N GLN A 220 18.83 3.18 4.14
CA GLN A 220 20.03 2.79 3.41
C GLN A 220 20.26 3.66 2.17
N THR A 221 19.20 4.07 1.46
CA THR A 221 19.29 4.93 0.28
C THR A 221 19.94 6.27 0.61
N LEU A 222 19.50 6.95 1.67
CA LEU A 222 20.12 8.18 2.13
C LEU A 222 21.58 7.94 2.51
N ALA A 223 21.85 6.89 3.30
CA ALA A 223 23.21 6.57 3.73
C ALA A 223 24.16 6.35 2.55
N ARG A 224 23.74 5.61 1.50
CA ARG A 224 24.54 5.38 0.29
C ARG A 224 24.76 6.65 -0.52
N ASN A 225 23.74 7.48 -0.67
CA ASN A 225 23.82 8.72 -1.45
C ASN A 225 24.69 9.77 -0.76
N VAL A 226 24.55 9.89 0.56
CA VAL A 226 25.23 10.91 1.33
C VAL A 226 26.62 10.44 1.73
N TRP A 227 26.83 9.22 2.21
CA TRP A 227 28.12 8.74 2.69
C TRP A 227 28.55 7.46 1.93
N PRO A 228 28.82 7.53 0.62
CA PRO A 228 29.20 6.36 -0.16
C PRO A 228 30.50 5.75 0.37
N GLY A 229 30.45 4.47 0.77
CA GLY A 229 31.61 3.74 1.28
C GLY A 229 32.11 4.16 2.67
N VAL A 230 31.39 5.04 3.38
CA VAL A 230 31.76 5.54 4.71
C VAL A 230 30.67 5.18 5.71
N ASP A 231 31.06 4.82 6.94
CA ASP A 231 30.09 4.57 8.01
C ASP A 231 29.28 5.85 8.32
N PRO A 232 27.95 5.84 8.13
CA PRO A 232 27.10 6.98 8.42
C PRO A 232 26.87 7.19 9.91
N ILE A 233 27.12 6.18 10.76
CA ILE A 233 26.87 6.29 12.20
C ILE A 233 27.76 7.36 12.82
N GLY A 234 27.16 8.22 13.65
CA GLY A 234 27.82 9.36 14.28
C GLY A 234 27.98 10.59 13.38
N LYS A 235 27.76 10.47 12.06
CA LYS A 235 27.75 11.63 11.15
C LYS A 235 26.59 12.54 11.47
N ARG A 236 26.72 13.81 11.08
CA ARG A 236 25.75 14.85 11.44
C ARG A 236 25.07 15.47 10.23
N ILE A 237 23.76 15.69 10.37
CA ILE A 237 22.91 16.41 9.41
C ILE A 237 22.08 17.45 10.14
N ARG A 238 21.60 18.48 9.44
CA ARG A 238 20.66 19.47 9.98
C ARG A 238 19.65 19.88 8.93
N LEU A 239 18.39 20.06 9.31
CA LEU A 239 17.31 20.39 8.38
C LEU A 239 17.46 21.81 7.81
N ARG A 240 17.81 22.76 8.67
CA ARG A 240 18.00 24.18 8.31
C ARG A 240 19.33 24.69 8.82
N ALA A 241 19.80 25.82 8.30
CA ALA A 241 21.09 26.39 8.70
C ALA A 241 21.13 26.82 10.18
N ASP A 242 19.98 27.19 10.73
CA ASP A 242 19.73 27.56 12.12
C ASP A 242 19.31 26.39 13.02
N ALA A 243 19.06 25.21 12.44
CA ALA A 243 18.68 24.02 13.21
C ALA A 243 19.90 23.35 13.87
N PRO A 244 19.72 22.71 15.04
CA PRO A 244 20.78 21.95 15.68
C PRO A 244 21.24 20.78 14.80
N TRP A 245 22.49 20.38 14.99
CA TRP A 245 23.02 19.19 14.35
C TRP A 245 22.42 17.92 14.97
N LEU A 246 21.94 17.03 14.11
CA LEU A 246 21.41 15.72 14.45
C LEU A 246 22.45 14.66 14.16
N SER A 247 22.66 13.74 15.10
CA SER A 247 23.59 12.61 14.91
C SER A 247 22.85 11.39 14.37
N VAL A 248 23.39 10.78 13.31
CA VAL A 248 22.86 9.53 12.77
C VAL A 248 23.18 8.39 13.72
N VAL A 249 22.16 7.82 14.36
CA VAL A 249 22.32 6.72 15.34
C VAL A 249 22.00 5.35 14.76
N GLY A 250 21.32 5.32 13.61
CA GLY A 250 20.91 4.07 12.96
C GLY A 250 20.64 4.24 11.47
N VAL A 251 20.76 3.12 10.75
CA VAL A 251 20.39 2.99 9.35
C VAL A 251 19.35 1.89 9.22
N ALA A 252 18.11 2.24 8.85
CA ALA A 252 17.02 1.30 8.62
C ALA A 252 17.04 0.76 7.18
N ALA A 253 16.47 -0.42 6.96
CA ALA A 253 16.25 -0.97 5.63
C ALA A 253 15.40 -0.03 4.75
N ASP A 254 15.65 -0.06 3.45
CA ASP A 254 14.85 0.67 2.47
C ASP A 254 13.41 0.15 2.44
N ILE A 255 12.43 1.05 2.56
CA ILE A 255 11.01 0.72 2.44
C ILE A 255 10.41 1.31 1.16
N LYS A 256 9.39 0.66 0.62
CA LYS A 256 8.68 1.13 -0.57
C LYS A 256 7.55 2.08 -0.18
N ASN A 257 7.88 3.31 0.20
CA ASN A 257 6.85 4.29 0.60
C ASN A 257 6.00 4.84 -0.57
N HIS A 258 6.60 5.02 -1.75
CA HIS A 258 5.94 5.62 -2.92
C HIS A 258 5.33 4.60 -3.89
N GLY A 259 5.17 3.34 -3.47
CA GLY A 259 4.76 2.24 -4.34
C GLY A 259 5.90 1.29 -4.69
N SER A 260 5.56 0.04 -5.00
CA SER A 260 6.52 -1.02 -5.33
C SER A 260 7.37 -0.71 -6.58
N ASN A 261 6.78 -0.03 -7.56
CA ASN A 261 7.43 0.32 -8.84
C ASN A 261 8.24 1.63 -8.79
N VAL A 262 8.26 2.34 -7.66
CA VAL A 262 9.02 3.59 -7.52
C VAL A 262 10.36 3.31 -6.86
N ALA A 263 11.41 3.99 -7.34
CA ALA A 263 12.72 3.94 -6.70
C ALA A 263 12.61 4.45 -5.26
N THR A 264 13.29 3.77 -4.33
CA THR A 264 13.28 4.20 -2.93
C THR A 264 13.97 5.55 -2.83
N LYS A 265 13.37 6.47 -2.08
CA LYS A 265 13.88 7.83 -1.87
C LYS A 265 14.69 7.90 -0.56
N PRO A 266 15.56 8.90 -0.38
CA PRO A 266 16.17 9.18 0.91
C PRO A 266 15.10 9.46 1.98
N GLU A 267 15.25 8.88 3.16
CA GLU A 267 14.30 9.05 4.28
C GLU A 267 15.03 9.34 5.59
N MET A 268 14.42 10.20 6.41
CA MET A 268 14.84 10.53 7.76
C MET A 268 13.69 10.26 8.74
N TYR A 269 14.01 9.55 9.82
CA TYR A 269 13.09 9.20 10.89
C TYR A 269 13.47 9.97 12.15
N PHE A 270 12.48 10.59 12.78
CA PHE A 270 12.62 11.39 14.00
C PHE A 270 11.70 10.87 15.08
N LEU A 271 12.08 11.07 16.34
CA LEU A 271 11.19 10.78 17.46
C LEU A 271 10.03 11.78 17.50
N HIS A 272 8.81 11.26 17.63
CA HIS A 272 7.60 12.09 17.71
C HIS A 272 7.59 13.05 18.92
N SER A 273 8.28 12.69 20.00
CA SER A 273 8.38 13.47 21.24
C SER A 273 9.43 14.58 21.19
N ASP A 274 10.40 14.48 20.28
CA ASP A 274 11.46 15.46 20.09
C ASP A 274 11.30 16.06 18.69
N GLN A 275 10.45 17.09 18.58
CA GLN A 275 10.25 17.78 17.30
C GLN A 275 11.45 18.68 17.02
N PRO A 276 12.33 18.33 16.05
CA PRO A 276 13.37 19.24 15.63
C PRO A 276 12.69 20.39 14.88
N PHE A 277 12.92 21.60 15.37
CA PHE A 277 12.41 22.89 14.88
C PHE A 277 12.12 22.93 13.36
N GLY A 278 10.83 22.81 12.99
CA GLY A 278 10.34 23.07 11.64
C GLY A 278 9.78 21.88 10.85
N ILE A 279 9.63 20.69 11.43
CA ILE A 279 8.82 19.63 10.81
C ILE A 279 7.35 19.96 11.06
N TRP A 280 6.61 20.33 10.01
CA TRP A 280 5.17 20.64 10.05
C TRP A 280 4.30 19.39 10.20
N ALA A 281 4.58 18.59 11.23
CA ALA A 281 3.78 17.40 11.53
C ALA A 281 2.89 17.71 12.74
N ASP A 282 1.59 17.77 12.48
CA ASP A 282 0.60 17.92 13.53
C ASP A 282 0.52 16.62 14.37
N LEU A 283 1.09 16.67 15.57
CA LEU A 283 1.03 15.56 16.53
C LEU A 283 -0.40 15.19 16.90
N ARG A 284 -1.40 16.01 16.60
CA ARG A 284 -2.81 15.70 16.84
C ARG A 284 -3.37 14.69 15.83
N SER A 285 -2.71 14.44 14.69
CA SER A 285 -3.10 13.40 13.73
C SER A 285 -2.00 12.37 13.57
N MET A 286 -2.09 11.27 14.32
CA MET A 286 -1.12 10.17 14.25
C MET A 286 -1.81 8.82 14.10
N THR A 287 -1.07 7.84 13.62
CA THR A 287 -1.52 6.47 13.43
C THR A 287 -0.86 5.58 14.46
N LEU A 288 -1.67 4.91 15.28
CA LEU A 288 -1.25 3.81 16.14
C LEU A 288 -1.02 2.56 15.28
N VAL A 289 0.09 1.88 15.51
CA VAL A 289 0.47 0.63 14.86
C VAL A 289 0.68 -0.42 15.95
N VAL A 290 -0.02 -1.54 15.85
CA VAL A 290 0.04 -2.63 16.83
C VAL A 290 0.37 -3.92 16.11
N ARG A 291 1.54 -4.50 16.42
CA ARG A 291 1.89 -5.85 15.98
C ARG A 291 1.37 -6.85 17.00
N THR A 292 0.64 -7.85 16.53
CA THR A 292 -0.04 -8.84 17.36
C THR A 292 0.24 -10.27 16.91
N ALA A 293 0.09 -11.25 17.79
CA ALA A 293 0.02 -12.67 17.43
C ALA A 293 -1.40 -13.24 17.45
N VAL A 294 -2.37 -12.49 18.00
CA VAL A 294 -3.78 -12.85 17.99
C VAL A 294 -4.51 -12.21 16.82
N GLU A 295 -5.74 -12.66 16.59
CA GLU A 295 -6.59 -12.14 15.51
C GLU A 295 -6.74 -10.60 15.57
N PRO A 296 -6.48 -9.88 14.46
CA PRO A 296 -6.52 -8.42 14.40
C PRO A 296 -7.78 -7.78 15.00
N GLN A 297 -8.94 -8.42 14.82
CA GLN A 297 -10.24 -7.90 15.26
C GLN A 297 -10.38 -7.85 16.78
N GLN A 298 -9.73 -8.76 17.51
CA GLN A 298 -9.72 -8.79 18.96
C GLN A 298 -8.91 -7.60 19.52
N ILE A 299 -7.74 -7.33 18.93
CA ILE A 299 -6.90 -6.17 19.29
C ILE A 299 -7.62 -4.86 19.03
N VAL A 300 -8.29 -4.74 17.88
CA VAL A 300 -9.07 -3.54 17.55
C VAL A 300 -10.11 -3.24 18.64
N THR A 301 -10.83 -4.26 19.10
CA THR A 301 -11.86 -4.11 20.12
C THR A 301 -11.25 -3.71 21.47
N ALA A 302 -10.14 -4.35 21.86
CA ALA A 302 -9.43 -4.04 23.10
C ALA A 302 -8.84 -2.62 23.10
N VAL A 303 -8.21 -2.20 21.99
CA VAL A 303 -7.64 -0.86 21.81
C VAL A 303 -8.72 0.21 21.89
N ARG A 304 -9.90 -0.01 21.29
CA ARG A 304 -11.05 0.91 21.42
C ARG A 304 -11.52 1.04 22.86
N GLY A 305 -11.55 -0.05 23.62
CA GLY A 305 -11.86 -0.02 25.05
C GLY A 305 -10.89 0.90 25.80
N GLN A 306 -9.58 0.68 25.61
CA GLN A 306 -8.54 1.50 26.25
C GLN A 306 -8.64 2.99 25.89
N LEU A 307 -8.97 3.29 24.63
CA LEU A 307 -9.14 4.67 24.19
C LEU A 307 -10.40 5.33 24.77
N ARG A 308 -11.53 4.62 24.83
CA ARG A 308 -12.76 5.11 25.48
C ARG A 308 -12.56 5.38 26.97
N ASP A 309 -11.75 4.55 27.63
CA ASP A 309 -11.40 4.74 29.05
C ASP A 309 -10.48 5.96 29.27
N LEU A 310 -9.72 6.37 28.24
CA LEU A 310 -8.87 7.56 28.28
C LEU A 310 -9.66 8.83 27.93
N ASP A 311 -10.43 8.80 26.85
CA ASP A 311 -11.35 9.87 26.46
C ASP A 311 -12.56 9.29 25.70
N PRO A 312 -13.75 9.26 26.33
CA PRO A 312 -14.98 8.75 25.72
C PRO A 312 -15.45 9.54 24.49
N GLU A 313 -15.02 10.80 24.35
CA GLU A 313 -15.46 11.71 23.30
C GLU A 313 -14.58 11.68 22.05
N LEU A 314 -13.48 10.92 22.06
CA LEU A 314 -12.61 10.80 20.88
C LEU A 314 -13.25 9.88 19.82
N PRO A 315 -13.46 10.38 18.60
CA PRO A 315 -13.95 9.55 17.52
C PRO A 315 -12.83 8.65 16.98
N VAL A 316 -13.13 7.36 16.85
CA VAL A 316 -12.18 6.35 16.35
C VAL A 316 -12.50 6.06 14.88
N PHE A 317 -11.58 6.42 13.97
CA PHE A 317 -11.72 6.20 12.53
C PHE A 317 -10.59 5.36 11.93
#